data_AF-A0A3B0V0K9-F1
#
_entry.id   AF-A0A3B0V0K9-F1
#
_cell.length_a   1.000
_cell.length_b   1.000
_cell.length_c   1.000
_cell.angle_alpha   90.00
_cell.angle_beta   90.00
_cell.angle_gamma   90.00
#
_symmetry.space_group_name_H-M   'P 1'
#
loop_
_entity.id
_entity.type
_entity.pdbx_description
1 polymer ?
#
loop_
_entity_poly.entity_id
_entity_poly.type
_entity_poly.pdbx_seq_one_letter_code
_entity_poly.pdbx_strand_id
1 'polypeptide(L)'
;MINQLVLAFILSGLVTALAYWRGSLAKSGAMGALLVGTLIYGFGGWIWGVLLALFFVSSSLLSHYKEGEKQAVAEKFDKGHRRDFSQVMANGGAGAIVALLHAFFPSPLWLLLFVGVMATVTADTWATELGTLSKRP
;
A
#
# COMPACT_ATOMS: atom_id res chain seq x y z
N MET A 1 -0.52 -22.98 -5.62
CA MET A 1 0.53 -21.98 -5.37
C MET A 1 0.99 -21.26 -6.64
N ILE A 2 1.50 -21.96 -7.67
CA ILE A 2 1.97 -21.28 -8.91
C ILE A 2 0.87 -20.45 -9.60
N ASN A 3 -0.32 -21.03 -9.83
CA ASN A 3 -1.44 -20.31 -10.44
C ASN A 3 -1.84 -19.05 -9.64
N GLN A 4 -1.75 -19.12 -8.31
CA GLN A 4 -2.05 -17.99 -7.43
C GLN A 4 -0.98 -16.91 -7.51
N LEU A 5 0.31 -17.27 -7.59
CA LEU A 5 1.39 -16.31 -7.81
C LEU A 5 1.26 -15.61 -9.16
N VAL A 6 0.92 -16.34 -10.22
CA VAL A 6 0.67 -15.76 -11.56
C VAL A 6 -0.51 -14.80 -11.50
N LEU A 7 -1.63 -15.20 -10.90
CA LEU A 7 -2.79 -14.33 -10.72
C LEU A 7 -2.46 -13.10 -9.87
N ALA A 8 -1.69 -13.28 -8.80
CA ALA A 8 -1.24 -12.20 -7.94
C ALA A 8 -0.35 -11.20 -8.68
N PHE A 9 0.58 -11.69 -9.50
CA PHE A 9 1.44 -10.86 -10.33
C PHE A 9 0.63 -10.06 -11.36
N ILE A 10 -0.33 -10.69 -12.04
CA ILE A 10 -1.18 -10.02 -13.03
C ILE A 10 -2.04 -8.95 -12.36
N LEU A 11 -2.77 -9.29 -11.30
CA LEU A 11 -3.64 -8.31 -10.61
C LEU A 11 -2.84 -7.17 -9.99
N SER A 12 -1.70 -7.48 -9.35
CA SER A 12 -0.81 -6.45 -8.80
C SER A 12 -0.23 -5.57 -9.90
N GLY A 13 0.11 -6.14 -11.06
CA GLY A 13 0.53 -5.41 -12.25
C GLY A 13 -0.54 -4.45 -12.77
N LEU A 14 -1.79 -4.90 -12.88
CA LEU A 14 -2.91 -4.06 -13.31
C LEU A 14 -3.16 -2.89 -12.35
N VAL A 15 -3.22 -3.18 -11.03
CA VAL A 15 -3.41 -2.15 -10.00
C VAL A 15 -2.25 -1.16 -10.01
N THR A 16 -1.01 -1.66 -10.10
CA THR A 16 0.20 -0.84 -10.15
C THR A 16 0.23 0.05 -11.37
N ALA A 17 -0.07 -0.49 -12.56
CA ALA A 17 -0.10 0.27 -13.81
C ALA A 17 -1.15 1.38 -13.75
N LEU A 18 -2.36 1.08 -13.25
CA LEU A 18 -3.42 2.06 -13.06
C LEU A 18 -3.02 3.16 -12.08
N ALA A 19 -2.41 2.79 -10.95
CA ALA A 19 -1.98 3.73 -9.93
C ALA A 19 -0.82 4.62 -10.39
N TYR A 20 0.12 4.07 -11.17
CA TYR A 20 1.17 4.85 -11.81
C TYR A 20 0.59 5.84 -12.83
N TRP A 21 -0.34 5.39 -13.68
CA TRP A 21 -1.00 6.26 -14.65
C TRP A 21 -1.81 7.39 -14.00
N ARG A 22 -2.47 7.12 -12.87
CA ARG A 22 -3.16 8.13 -12.06
C ARG A 22 -2.22 9.02 -11.24
N GLY A 23 -0.92 8.80 -11.32
CA GLY A 23 0.08 9.60 -10.61
C GLY A 23 0.14 9.33 -9.11
N SER A 24 -0.48 8.25 -8.61
CA SER A 24 -0.45 7.89 -7.19
C SER A 24 0.84 7.17 -6.77
N LEU A 25 1.64 6.70 -7.75
CA LEU A 25 2.93 6.04 -7.57
C LEU A 25 4.01 6.68 -8.44
N ALA A 26 5.23 6.79 -7.91
CA ALA A 26 6.42 7.04 -8.69
C ALA A 26 6.85 5.75 -9.42
N LYS A 27 7.78 5.85 -10.39
CA LYS A 27 8.30 4.66 -11.11
C LYS A 27 8.92 3.64 -10.14
N SER A 28 9.65 4.11 -9.13
CA SER A 28 10.22 3.27 -8.07
C SER A 28 9.11 2.65 -7.19
N GLY A 29 8.09 3.43 -6.85
CA GLY A 29 6.92 2.96 -6.11
C GLY A 29 6.14 1.87 -6.85
N ALA A 30 6.05 1.96 -8.18
CA ALA A 30 5.42 0.92 -8.99
C ALA A 30 6.14 -0.44 -8.86
N MET A 31 7.47 -0.45 -8.87
CA MET A 31 8.24 -1.68 -8.64
C MET A 31 7.98 -2.26 -7.24
N GLY A 32 7.93 -1.39 -6.22
CA GLY A 32 7.60 -1.78 -4.86
C GLY A 32 6.19 -2.35 -4.74
N ALA A 33 5.20 -1.72 -5.39
CA ALA A 33 3.80 -2.13 -5.33
C ALA A 33 3.58 -3.48 -6.03
N LEU A 34 4.24 -3.69 -7.17
CA LEU A 34 4.21 -4.98 -7.86
C LEU A 34 4.80 -6.10 -6.98
N LEU A 35 5.95 -5.84 -6.35
CA LEU A 35 6.59 -6.80 -5.45
C LEU A 35 5.70 -7.12 -4.24
N VAL A 36 5.31 -6.09 -3.48
CA VAL A 36 4.52 -6.23 -2.25
C VAL A 36 3.15 -6.86 -2.55
N GLY A 37 2.45 -6.40 -3.58
CA GLY A 37 1.16 -6.96 -3.98
C GLY A 37 1.25 -8.43 -4.37
N THR A 38 2.28 -8.79 -5.14
CA THR A 38 2.50 -10.17 -5.56
C THR A 38 2.80 -11.06 -4.35
N LEU A 39 3.63 -10.61 -3.41
CA LEU A 39 3.95 -11.38 -2.20
C LEU A 39 2.72 -11.56 -1.31
N ILE A 40 2.01 -10.47 -0.99
CA ILE A 40 0.86 -10.52 -0.08
C ILE A 40 -0.27 -11.38 -0.65
N TYR A 41 -0.67 -11.13 -1.90
CA TYR A 41 -1.76 -11.91 -2.50
C TYR A 41 -1.29 -13.33 -2.87
N GLY A 42 -0.07 -13.46 -3.38
CA GLY A 42 0.51 -14.73 -3.80
C GLY A 42 0.66 -15.74 -2.68
N PHE A 43 1.09 -15.30 -1.49
CA PHE A 43 1.32 -16.17 -0.34
C PHE A 43 0.18 -16.15 0.69
N GLY A 44 -0.57 -15.05 0.80
CA GLY A 44 -1.69 -14.93 1.74
C GLY A 44 -3.08 -15.29 1.15
N GLY A 45 -3.27 -15.12 -0.15
CA GLY A 45 -4.55 -15.40 -0.82
C GLY A 45 -5.51 -14.21 -0.88
N TRP A 46 -6.72 -14.48 -1.36
CA TRP A 46 -7.68 -13.46 -1.82
C TRP A 46 -7.98 -12.39 -0.76
N ILE A 47 -8.25 -12.79 0.48
CA ILE A 47 -8.59 -11.88 1.57
C ILE A 47 -7.45 -10.87 1.82
N TRP A 48 -6.20 -11.32 1.76
CA TRP A 48 -5.03 -10.49 1.98
C TRP A 48 -4.83 -9.47 0.87
N GLY A 49 -5.02 -9.91 -0.38
CA GLY A 49 -5.00 -9.04 -1.55
C GLY A 49 -6.09 -7.97 -1.51
N VAL A 50 -7.32 -8.33 -1.10
CA VAL A 50 -8.43 -7.38 -0.96
C VAL A 50 -8.15 -6.35 0.14
N LEU A 51 -7.65 -6.76 1.31
CA LEU A 51 -7.30 -5.83 2.39
C LEU A 51 -6.20 -4.85 1.97
N LEU A 52 -5.16 -5.34 1.30
CA LEU A 52 -4.11 -4.50 0.74
C LEU A 52 -4.67 -3.51 -0.30
N ALA A 53 -5.56 -3.97 -1.18
CA ALA A 53 -6.20 -3.13 -2.18
C ALA A 53 -7.09 -2.06 -1.54
N LEU A 54 -7.84 -2.39 -0.49
CA LEU A 54 -8.67 -1.43 0.25
C LEU A 54 -7.80 -0.35 0.91
N PHE A 55 -6.72 -0.72 1.59
CA PHE A 55 -5.73 0.22 2.11
C PHE A 55 -5.19 1.12 1.00
N PHE A 56 -4.74 0.51 -0.10
CA PHE A 56 -4.09 1.24 -1.18
C PHE A 56 -5.06 2.22 -1.86
N VAL A 57 -6.26 1.78 -2.21
CA VAL A 57 -7.28 2.61 -2.90
C VAL A 57 -7.73 3.75 -1.99
N SER A 58 -8.13 3.45 -0.75
CA SER A 58 -8.58 4.49 0.20
C SER A 58 -7.50 5.52 0.46
N SER A 59 -6.26 5.07 0.70
CA SER A 59 -5.12 5.98 0.90
C SER A 59 -4.82 6.81 -0.35
N SER A 60 -4.90 6.22 -1.55
CA SER A 60 -4.71 6.96 -2.81
C SER A 60 -5.76 8.06 -3.00
N LEU A 61 -7.02 7.76 -2.68
CA LEU A 61 -8.10 8.73 -2.75
C LEU A 61 -7.86 9.89 -1.78
N LEU A 62 -7.39 9.59 -0.56
CA LEU A 62 -7.02 10.62 0.40
C LEU A 62 -5.80 11.44 -0.07
N SER A 63 -4.78 10.83 -0.67
CA SER A 63 -3.63 11.56 -1.23
C SER A 63 -4.05 12.59 -2.28
N HIS A 64 -4.98 12.23 -3.17
CA HIS A 64 -5.50 13.15 -4.18
C HIS A 64 -6.56 14.13 -3.65
N TYR A 65 -7.20 13.84 -2.52
CA TYR A 65 -8.18 14.74 -1.93
C TYR A 65 -7.51 16.05 -1.48
N LYS A 66 -7.97 17.18 -2.02
CA LYS A 66 -7.38 18.52 -1.76
C LYS A 66 -5.87 18.57 -2.01
N GLU A 67 -5.40 17.84 -3.01
CA GLU A 67 -3.96 17.76 -3.33
C GLU A 67 -3.35 19.16 -3.42
N GLY A 68 -3.98 20.11 -4.13
CA GLY A 68 -3.49 21.51 -4.25
C GLY A 68 -3.27 22.25 -2.94
N GLU A 69 -4.17 22.08 -1.95
CA GLU A 69 -3.99 22.67 -0.61
C GLU A 69 -2.80 22.01 0.11
N LYS A 70 -2.63 20.69 -0.06
CA LYS A 70 -1.50 19.93 0.50
C LYS A 70 -0.18 20.27 -0.18
N GLN A 71 -0.16 20.53 -1.49
CA GLN A 71 1.06 20.93 -2.22
C GLN A 71 1.57 22.27 -1.69
N ALA A 72 0.70 23.26 -1.43
CA ALA A 72 1.12 24.54 -0.86
C ALA A 72 1.78 24.41 0.53
N VAL A 73 1.43 23.36 1.29
CA VAL A 73 2.11 23.00 2.54
C VAL A 73 3.40 22.23 2.28
N ALA A 74 3.39 21.29 1.32
CA ALA A 74 4.50 20.41 0.97
C ALA A 74 5.63 21.10 0.17
N GLU A 75 5.38 22.20 -0.54
CA GLU A 75 6.41 23.03 -1.19
C GLU A 75 7.43 23.59 -0.18
N LYS A 76 7.08 23.63 1.11
CA LYS A 76 8.04 23.93 2.19
C LYS A 76 8.96 22.76 2.55
N PHE A 77 8.71 21.55 2.04
CA PHE A 77 9.34 20.30 2.44
C PHE A 77 9.87 19.42 1.28
N ASP A 78 9.80 19.91 0.03
CA ASP A 78 10.46 19.36 -1.17
C ASP A 78 10.18 17.86 -1.47
N LYS A 79 9.04 17.33 -1.00
CA LYS A 79 8.61 15.95 -1.23
C LYS A 79 7.38 15.91 -2.12
N GLY A 80 7.52 15.28 -3.29
CA GLY A 80 6.40 15.02 -4.19
C GLY A 80 5.35 14.06 -3.58
N HIS A 81 4.11 14.16 -4.03
CA HIS A 81 2.93 13.43 -3.51
C HIS A 81 2.85 11.97 -3.96
N ARG A 82 3.76 11.53 -4.83
CA ARG A 82 3.76 10.19 -5.40
C ARG A 82 4.47 9.22 -4.47
N ARG A 83 3.83 8.11 -4.14
CA ARG A 83 4.46 7.08 -3.31
C ARG A 83 5.64 6.45 -4.03
N ASP A 84 6.81 6.51 -3.41
CA ASP A 84 8.04 5.89 -3.91
C ASP A 84 8.23 4.47 -3.36
N PHE A 85 9.33 3.81 -3.75
CA PHE A 85 9.63 2.46 -3.29
C PHE A 85 9.76 2.37 -1.77
N SER A 86 10.38 3.37 -1.14
CA SER A 86 10.61 3.40 0.31
C SER A 86 9.28 3.47 1.06
N GLN A 87 8.37 4.35 0.64
CA GLN A 87 7.04 4.46 1.23
C GLN A 87 6.20 3.20 1.01
N VAL A 88 6.30 2.56 -0.16
CA VAL A 88 5.60 1.29 -0.41
C VAL A 88 6.13 0.17 0.48
N MET A 89 7.45 0.09 0.69
CA MET A 89 8.04 -0.90 1.60
C MET A 89 7.73 -0.59 3.06
N ALA A 90 7.69 0.67 3.46
CA ALA A 90 7.28 1.06 4.82
C ALA A 90 5.84 0.62 5.12
N ASN A 91 4.93 0.83 4.18
CA ASN A 91 3.50 0.53 4.38
C ASN A 91 3.15 -0.94 4.14
N GLY A 92 3.87 -1.62 3.24
CA GLY A 92 3.50 -2.96 2.78
C GLY A 92 4.52 -4.07 3.10
N GLY A 93 5.77 -3.72 3.40
CA GLY A 93 6.86 -4.68 3.57
C GLY A 93 6.64 -5.63 4.74
N ALA A 94 6.20 -5.12 5.90
CA ALA A 94 5.85 -5.96 7.04
C ALA A 94 4.71 -6.94 6.69
N GLY A 95 3.68 -6.49 5.98
CA GLY A 95 2.59 -7.34 5.50
C GLY A 95 3.07 -8.43 4.55
N ALA A 96 4.03 -8.13 3.66
CA ALA A 96 4.63 -9.09 2.75
C ALA A 96 5.46 -10.15 3.49
N ILE A 97 6.22 -9.76 4.51
CA ILE A 97 6.95 -10.70 5.38
C ILE A 97 5.96 -11.61 6.12
N VAL A 98 4.88 -11.05 6.66
CA VAL A 98 3.83 -11.82 7.35
C VAL A 98 3.17 -12.84 6.40
N ALA A 99 2.89 -12.44 5.15
CA ALA A 99 2.34 -13.35 4.13
C ALA A 99 3.32 -14.47 3.76
N LEU A 100 4.61 -14.16 3.63
CA LEU A 100 5.65 -15.17 3.41
C LEU A 100 5.73 -16.17 4.57
N LEU A 101 5.77 -15.69 5.82
CA LEU A 101 5.81 -16.55 7.01
C LEU A 101 4.56 -17.43 7.11
N HIS A 102 3.39 -16.89 6.77
CA HIS A 102 2.14 -17.66 6.69
C HIS A 102 2.24 -18.85 5.75
N ALA A 103 2.90 -18.70 4.59
CA ALA A 103 3.05 -19.78 3.62
C ALA A 103 3.97 -20.92 4.09
N PHE A 104 4.99 -20.61 4.90
CA PHE A 104 5.91 -21.63 5.44
C PHE A 104 5.44 -22.23 6.77
N PHE A 105 4.71 -21.46 7.58
CA PHE A 105 4.26 -21.86 8.92
C PHE A 105 2.75 -21.61 9.08
N PRO A 106 1.87 -22.39 8.46
CA PRO A 106 0.44 -22.08 8.41
C PRO A 106 -0.19 -21.98 9.79
N SER A 107 -0.83 -20.84 10.07
CA SER A 107 -1.57 -20.56 11.30
C SER A 107 -2.60 -19.47 11.05
N PRO A 108 -3.81 -19.55 11.65
CA PRO A 108 -4.82 -18.49 11.54
C PRO A 108 -4.36 -17.17 12.17
N LEU A 109 -3.39 -17.21 13.10
CA LEU A 109 -2.85 -16.01 13.77
C LEU A 109 -2.15 -15.06 12.78
N TRP A 110 -1.63 -15.56 11.67
CA TRP A 110 -0.99 -14.72 10.66
C TRP A 110 -1.95 -13.75 10.00
N LEU A 111 -3.19 -14.16 9.76
CA LEU A 111 -4.21 -13.26 9.21
C LEU A 111 -4.56 -12.16 10.23
N LEU A 112 -4.66 -12.49 11.51
CA LEU A 112 -4.90 -11.49 12.56
C LEU A 112 -3.74 -10.50 12.67
N LEU A 113 -2.50 -10.98 12.61
CA LEU A 113 -1.32 -10.13 12.59
C LEU A 113 -1.31 -9.23 11.35
N PHE A 114 -1.61 -9.79 10.18
CA PHE A 114 -1.70 -9.02 8.94
C PHE A 114 -2.78 -7.94 8.98
N VAL A 115 -3.95 -8.24 9.53
CA VAL A 115 -5.02 -7.24 9.77
C VAL A 115 -4.53 -6.14 10.70
N GLY A 116 -3.79 -6.48 11.77
CA GLY A 116 -3.18 -5.50 12.67
C GLY A 116 -2.16 -4.59 11.96
N VAL A 117 -1.30 -5.18 11.12
CA VAL A 117 -0.35 -4.43 10.28
C VAL A 117 -1.10 -3.48 9.35
N MET A 118 -2.12 -3.98 8.63
CA MET A 118 -2.94 -3.17 7.73
C MET A 118 -3.70 -2.06 8.44
N ALA A 119 -4.27 -2.33 9.61
CA ALA A 119 -4.91 -1.31 10.43
C ALA A 119 -3.93 -0.20 10.84
N THR A 120 -2.72 -0.58 11.24
CA THR A 120 -1.67 0.35 11.67
C THR A 120 -1.25 1.28 10.54
N VAL A 121 -0.89 0.73 9.38
CA VAL A 121 -0.42 1.55 8.24
C VAL A 121 -1.57 2.35 7.61
N THR A 122 -2.80 1.85 7.69
CA THR A 122 -4.00 2.60 7.26
C THR A 122 -4.20 3.81 8.16
N ALA A 123 -4.16 3.63 9.49
CA ALA A 123 -4.32 4.71 10.45
C ALA A 123 -3.24 5.80 10.28
N ASP A 124 -1.97 5.41 10.17
CA ASP A 124 -0.85 6.33 9.96
C ASP A 124 -0.98 7.13 8.65
N THR A 125 -1.30 6.43 7.55
CA THR A 125 -1.46 7.08 6.24
C THR A 125 -2.64 8.05 6.23
N TRP A 126 -3.79 7.64 6.79
CA TRP A 126 -4.97 8.51 6.84
C TRP A 126 -4.75 9.71 7.74
N ALA A 127 -4.11 9.52 8.90
CA ALA A 127 -3.76 10.60 9.81
C ALA A 127 -2.84 11.63 9.14
N THR A 128 -1.85 11.17 8.37
CA THR A 128 -0.96 12.07 7.61
C THR A 128 -1.72 12.82 6.52
N GLU A 129 -2.53 12.11 5.73
CA GLU A 129 -3.22 12.69 4.56
C GLU A 129 -4.35 13.67 4.90
N LEU A 130 -5.01 13.47 6.05
CA LEU A 130 -6.04 14.38 6.54
C LEU A 130 -5.48 15.41 7.52
N GLY A 131 -4.51 15.02 8.34
CA GLY A 131 -3.88 15.89 9.35
C GLY A 131 -3.11 17.06 8.74
N THR A 132 -2.54 16.87 7.53
CA THR A 132 -1.91 17.96 6.75
C THR A 132 -2.88 19.10 6.42
N LEU A 133 -4.19 18.86 6.43
CA LEU A 133 -5.23 19.87 6.22
C LEU A 133 -5.70 20.53 7.53
N SER A 134 -5.22 20.08 8.69
CA SER A 134 -5.63 20.61 9.98
C SER A 134 -5.08 22.02 10.20
N LYS A 135 -5.94 22.93 10.69
CA LYS A 135 -5.55 24.29 11.10
C LYS A 135 -5.05 24.35 12.55
N ARG A 136 -5.07 23.23 13.26
CA ARG A 136 -4.71 23.11 14.68
C ARG A 136 -3.82 21.88 14.87
N PRO A 137 -2.83 21.95 15.78
CA PRO A 137 -2.01 20.79 16.14
C PRO A 137 -2.86 19.69 16.78
#